data_AF-A0A940D9X4-F1
#
_entry.id   AF-A0A940D9X4-F1
#
_cell.length_a   1.000
_cell.length_b   1.000
_cell.length_c   1.000
_cell.angle_alpha   90.00
_cell.angle_beta   90.00
_cell.angle_gamma   90.00
#
_symmetry.space_group_name_H-M   'P 1'
#
loop_
_entity.id
_entity.type
_entity.pdbx_description
1 polymer ?
#
loop_
_entity_poly.entity_id
_entity_poly.type
_entity_poly.pdbx_seq_one_letter_code
_entity_poly.pdbx_strand_id
1 'polypeptide(L)'
;MNFLSLPTRVKKNRRYGITVIADFGIPVGELTHILSDYHSFIDLAKIGIGSAYVTPNLKRKIELYKEYDIQPYCGGTLFEKAYYQEKINEYVEFLKDLKIEWIEVSDGTLDIPLEKRIELINQMKSLFHVIGEVGSKDHSKVYTNTQWLEEVQALLEAGCEYIMVEGRDSGTVGIYESDGKVKKHLINDFIQYTDIRKIIFEAPTPKQQMFFINLLGPNVNLGNVKPQDILMLEAQRSGLRSETFFLEETKCLFS
;
A
#
# COMPACT_ATOMS: atom_id res chain seq x y z
N MET A 1 -1.51 24.73 15.59
CA MET A 1 -0.40 24.98 16.54
C MET A 1 0.82 25.27 15.70
N ASN A 2 1.46 26.44 15.83
CA ASN A 2 2.49 26.91 14.87
C ASN A 2 3.80 27.32 15.58
N PHE A 3 4.16 26.61 16.66
CA PHE A 3 5.38 26.94 17.42
C PHE A 3 6.61 26.12 17.01
N LEU A 4 6.42 25.02 16.26
CA LEU A 4 7.48 24.19 15.72
C LEU A 4 7.61 24.40 14.21
N SER A 5 8.84 24.40 13.72
CA SER A 5 9.15 24.23 12.31
C SER A 5 9.30 22.74 12.05
N LEU A 6 8.37 22.15 11.31
CA LEU A 6 8.31 20.69 11.05
C LEU A 6 8.43 20.41 9.54
N PRO A 7 8.72 19.16 9.13
CA PRO A 7 8.78 18.79 7.73
C PRO A 7 7.44 19.07 7.02
N THR A 8 7.50 19.52 5.78
CA THR A 8 6.29 19.84 5.01
C THR A 8 5.60 18.55 4.54
N ARG A 9 4.33 18.39 4.92
CA ARG A 9 3.49 17.26 4.50
C ARG A 9 2.54 17.64 3.37
N VAL A 10 2.36 16.72 2.42
CA VAL A 10 1.28 16.82 1.44
C VAL A 10 -0.06 16.68 2.18
N LYS A 11 -1.03 17.53 1.83
CA LYS A 11 -2.38 17.52 2.41
C LYS A 11 -3.25 16.44 1.76
N LYS A 12 -4.34 16.04 2.44
CA LYS A 12 -5.30 15.02 1.99
C LYS A 12 -5.75 15.23 0.54
N ASN A 13 -6.14 14.13 -0.12
CA ASN A 13 -6.20 13.97 -1.59
C ASN A 13 -4.79 13.90 -2.20
N ARG A 14 -3.92 13.17 -1.50
CA ARG A 14 -2.50 13.00 -1.82
C ARG A 14 -2.34 12.15 -3.08
N ARG A 15 -1.41 12.56 -3.95
CA ARG A 15 -0.88 11.73 -5.06
C ARG A 15 0.45 11.05 -4.73
N TYR A 16 1.05 11.42 -3.60
CA TYR A 16 2.24 10.85 -2.99
C TYR A 16 2.31 11.27 -1.52
N GLY A 17 3.14 10.61 -0.72
CA GLY A 17 3.10 10.71 0.74
C GLY A 17 1.86 10.06 1.33
N ILE A 18 1.30 9.07 0.62
CA ILE A 18 0.07 8.37 1.00
C ILE A 18 0.32 7.36 2.13
N THR A 19 -0.72 7.14 2.91
CA THR A 19 -0.82 6.07 3.91
C THR A 19 -1.89 5.09 3.47
N VAL A 20 -1.49 3.84 3.21
CA VAL A 20 -2.40 2.72 2.99
C VAL A 20 -2.45 1.86 4.25
N ILE A 21 -3.61 1.83 4.89
CA ILE A 21 -3.81 0.97 6.06
C ILE A 21 -4.20 -0.45 5.65
N ALA A 22 -3.86 -1.43 6.48
CA ALA A 22 -4.38 -2.80 6.37
C ALA A 22 -5.44 -3.07 7.45
N ASP A 23 -6.68 -3.34 7.02
CA ASP A 23 -7.78 -3.77 7.86
C ASP A 23 -7.94 -5.30 7.76
N PHE A 24 -7.56 -6.00 8.83
CA PHE A 24 -7.69 -7.46 8.94
C PHE A 24 -8.94 -7.92 9.71
N GLY A 25 -9.93 -7.04 9.89
CA GLY A 25 -11.19 -7.38 10.58
C GLY A 25 -11.60 -6.41 11.68
N ILE A 26 -11.24 -5.12 11.60
CA ILE A 26 -11.59 -4.11 12.60
C ILE A 26 -13.11 -3.99 12.72
N PRO A 27 -13.71 -4.10 13.92
CA PRO A 27 -15.13 -3.88 14.11
C PRO A 27 -15.55 -2.46 13.70
N VAL A 28 -16.75 -2.30 13.12
CA VAL A 28 -17.24 -1.00 12.61
C VAL A 28 -17.22 0.11 13.69
N GLY A 29 -17.54 -0.23 14.94
CA GLY A 29 -17.50 0.73 16.05
C GLY A 29 -16.08 1.22 16.37
N GLU A 30 -15.09 0.32 16.40
CA GLU A 30 -13.68 0.68 16.60
C GLU A 30 -13.17 1.51 15.42
N LEU A 31 -13.50 1.09 14.19
CA LEU A 31 -13.14 1.83 12.99
C LEU A 31 -13.72 3.25 13.01
N THR A 32 -14.96 3.42 13.48
CA THR A 32 -15.61 4.74 13.57
C THR A 32 -14.80 5.69 14.46
N HIS A 33 -14.33 5.23 15.62
CA HIS A 33 -13.49 6.04 16.51
C HIS A 33 -12.15 6.40 15.84
N ILE A 34 -11.47 5.42 15.24
CA ILE A 34 -10.19 5.64 14.54
C ILE A 34 -10.35 6.70 13.44
N LEU A 35 -11.37 6.58 12.59
CA LEU A 35 -11.57 7.49 11.47
C LEU A 35 -12.00 8.88 11.93
N SER A 36 -12.82 8.98 12.98
CA SER A 36 -13.26 10.29 13.50
C SER A 36 -12.09 11.20 13.86
N ASP A 37 -11.02 10.63 14.42
CA ASP A 37 -9.85 11.40 14.85
C ASP A 37 -8.74 11.45 13.79
N TYR A 38 -8.50 10.35 13.08
CA TYR A 38 -7.26 10.16 12.31
C TYR A 38 -7.45 10.05 10.79
N HIS A 39 -8.68 10.22 10.26
CA HIS A 39 -8.94 10.09 8.81
C HIS A 39 -8.09 11.02 7.92
N SER A 40 -7.61 12.15 8.44
CA SER A 40 -6.80 13.09 7.66
C SER A 40 -5.40 12.55 7.29
N PHE A 41 -4.96 11.50 7.98
CA PHE A 41 -3.67 10.84 7.79
C PHE A 41 -3.76 9.54 6.98
N ILE A 42 -4.96 9.15 6.55
CA ILE A 42 -5.24 7.91 5.81
C ILE A 42 -5.73 8.28 4.41
N ASP A 43 -5.23 7.58 3.39
CA ASP A 43 -5.63 7.82 2.00
C ASP A 43 -6.35 6.59 1.40
N LEU A 44 -5.83 5.38 1.65
CA LEU A 44 -6.38 4.11 1.16
C LEU A 44 -6.54 3.10 2.29
N ALA A 45 -7.52 2.21 2.17
CA ALA A 45 -7.75 1.13 3.12
C ALA A 45 -7.83 -0.24 2.42
N LYS A 46 -6.79 -1.07 2.60
CA LYS A 46 -6.77 -2.46 2.15
C LYS A 46 -7.58 -3.33 3.11
N ILE A 47 -8.71 -3.87 2.66
CA ILE A 47 -9.39 -4.96 3.37
C ILE A 47 -8.58 -6.22 3.12
N GLY A 48 -7.70 -6.55 4.07
CA GLY A 48 -6.57 -7.44 3.89
C GLY A 48 -6.96 -8.87 3.50
N ILE A 49 -6.00 -9.60 2.91
CA ILE A 49 -6.14 -10.99 2.46
C ILE A 49 -7.41 -11.19 1.60
N GLY A 50 -8.12 -12.31 1.80
CA GLY A 50 -9.48 -12.54 1.27
C GLY A 50 -10.61 -12.13 2.22
N SER A 51 -10.32 -11.32 3.26
CA SER A 51 -11.22 -11.15 4.41
C SER A 51 -12.53 -10.44 4.05
N ALA A 52 -12.54 -9.61 3.01
CA ALA A 52 -13.75 -8.94 2.53
C ALA A 52 -14.88 -9.95 2.28
N TYR A 53 -14.58 -11.11 1.69
CA TYR A 53 -15.58 -12.13 1.34
C TYR A 53 -16.28 -12.75 2.56
N VAL A 54 -15.68 -12.66 3.74
CA VAL A 54 -16.22 -13.20 5.00
C VAL A 54 -16.53 -12.13 6.04
N THR A 55 -16.33 -10.85 5.71
CA THR A 55 -16.53 -9.74 6.65
C THR A 55 -18.04 -9.49 6.83
N PRO A 56 -18.58 -9.67 8.04
CA PRO A 56 -19.97 -9.30 8.30
C PRO A 56 -20.14 -7.78 8.14
N ASN A 57 -21.27 -7.35 7.59
CA ASN A 57 -21.56 -5.94 7.35
C ASN A 57 -20.50 -5.21 6.50
N LEU A 58 -19.83 -5.91 5.58
CA LEU A 58 -18.81 -5.33 4.69
C LEU A 58 -19.28 -4.02 4.05
N LYS A 59 -20.51 -3.98 3.53
CA LYS A 59 -21.08 -2.77 2.91
C LYS A 59 -21.03 -1.55 3.83
N ARG A 60 -21.43 -1.71 5.10
CA ARG A 60 -21.39 -0.62 6.08
C ARG A 60 -19.95 -0.17 6.35
N LYS A 61 -19.00 -1.11 6.43
CA LYS A 61 -17.57 -0.80 6.60
C LYS A 61 -17.02 0.00 5.41
N ILE A 62 -17.35 -0.40 4.18
CA ILE A 62 -16.95 0.30 2.96
C ILE A 62 -17.55 1.72 2.90
N GLU A 63 -18.83 1.86 3.24
CA GLU A 63 -19.50 3.17 3.34
C GLU A 63 -18.80 4.06 4.37
N LEU A 64 -18.47 3.52 5.54
CA LEU A 64 -17.79 4.26 6.60
C LEU A 64 -16.40 4.78 6.16
N TYR A 65 -15.59 4.00 5.43
CA TYR A 65 -14.33 4.53 4.88
C TYR A 65 -14.56 5.72 3.95
N LYS A 66 -15.58 5.62 3.09
CA LYS A 66 -15.92 6.66 2.10
C LYS A 66 -16.48 7.93 2.74
N GLU A 67 -17.25 7.80 3.83
CA GLU A 67 -17.74 8.94 4.63
C GLU A 67 -16.60 9.84 5.10
N TYR A 68 -15.40 9.27 5.25
CA TYR A 68 -14.19 9.96 5.67
C TYR A 68 -13.19 10.19 4.52
N ASP A 69 -13.63 10.18 3.26
CA ASP A 69 -12.77 10.37 2.08
C ASP A 69 -11.55 9.43 2.02
N ILE A 70 -11.73 8.17 2.45
CA ILE A 70 -10.71 7.13 2.35
C ILE A 70 -11.19 6.12 1.31
N GLN A 71 -10.29 5.70 0.42
CA GLN A 71 -10.61 4.80 -0.68
C GLN A 71 -10.38 3.34 -0.26
N PRO A 72 -11.42 2.54 -0.01
CA PRO A 72 -11.25 1.16 0.35
C PRO A 72 -11.06 0.29 -0.90
N TYR A 73 -10.29 -0.78 -0.76
CA TYR A 73 -10.15 -1.82 -1.78
C TYR A 73 -9.92 -3.19 -1.13
N CYS A 74 -10.18 -4.26 -1.87
CA CYS A 74 -9.96 -5.62 -1.39
C CYS A 74 -8.52 -6.07 -1.67
N GLY A 75 -7.89 -6.76 -0.72
CA GLY A 75 -6.55 -7.31 -0.90
C GLY A 75 -6.47 -8.27 -2.09
N GLY A 76 -5.32 -8.28 -2.75
CA GLY A 76 -5.10 -8.99 -4.01
C GLY A 76 -5.25 -10.50 -3.89
N THR A 77 -5.14 -11.08 -2.70
CA THR A 77 -5.46 -12.50 -2.47
C THR A 77 -6.91 -12.85 -2.79
N LEU A 78 -7.86 -11.92 -2.60
CA LEU A 78 -9.24 -12.13 -3.04
C LEU A 78 -9.35 -12.13 -4.57
N PHE A 79 -8.65 -11.19 -5.22
CA PHE A 79 -8.55 -11.14 -6.68
C PHE A 79 -7.94 -12.44 -7.24
N GLU A 80 -6.83 -12.90 -6.69
CA GLU A 80 -6.18 -14.16 -7.06
C GLU A 80 -7.12 -15.35 -6.88
N LYS A 81 -7.94 -15.36 -5.81
CA LYS A 81 -8.94 -16.41 -5.62
C LYS A 81 -10.04 -16.38 -6.67
N ALA A 82 -10.51 -15.20 -7.05
CA ALA A 82 -11.47 -15.03 -8.14
C ALA A 82 -10.87 -15.45 -9.49
N TYR A 83 -9.62 -15.07 -9.75
CA TYR A 83 -8.87 -15.49 -10.93
C TYR A 83 -8.75 -17.03 -11.01
N TYR A 84 -8.33 -17.67 -9.93
CA TYR A 84 -8.20 -19.13 -9.83
C TYR A 84 -9.48 -19.88 -10.21
N GLN A 85 -10.63 -19.30 -9.84
CA GLN A 85 -11.94 -19.90 -10.04
C GLN A 85 -12.62 -19.45 -11.32
N GLU A 86 -11.91 -18.70 -12.18
CA GLU A 86 -12.45 -18.12 -13.42
C GLU A 86 -13.64 -17.18 -13.19
N LYS A 87 -13.66 -16.50 -12.04
CA LYS A 87 -14.75 -15.62 -11.55
C LYS A 87 -14.39 -14.14 -11.50
N ILE A 88 -13.51 -13.68 -12.38
CA ILE A 88 -13.09 -12.27 -12.42
C ILE A 88 -14.28 -11.34 -12.71
N ASN A 89 -15.19 -11.74 -13.58
CA ASN A 89 -16.36 -10.91 -13.90
C ASN A 89 -17.28 -10.75 -12.68
N GLU A 90 -17.55 -11.83 -11.95
CA GLU A 90 -18.34 -11.79 -10.72
C GLU A 90 -17.64 -10.98 -9.63
N TYR A 91 -16.31 -11.03 -9.56
CA TYR A 91 -15.54 -10.17 -8.66
C TYR A 91 -15.66 -8.69 -9.03
N VAL A 92 -15.60 -8.34 -10.32
CA VAL A 92 -15.82 -6.98 -10.81
C VAL A 92 -17.21 -6.47 -10.43
N GLU A 93 -18.26 -7.27 -10.63
CA GLU A 93 -19.62 -6.89 -10.25
C GLU A 93 -19.77 -6.75 -8.72
N PHE A 94 -19.15 -7.65 -7.94
CA PHE A 94 -19.07 -7.52 -6.48
C PHE A 94 -18.44 -6.20 -6.03
N LEU A 95 -17.35 -5.76 -6.66
CA LEU A 95 -16.72 -4.47 -6.36
C LEU A 95 -17.63 -3.30 -6.73
N LYS A 96 -18.29 -3.35 -7.89
CA LYS A 96 -19.26 -2.32 -8.33
C LYS A 96 -20.46 -2.19 -7.40
N ASP A 97 -21.00 -3.31 -6.91
CA ASP A 97 -22.12 -3.32 -5.96
C ASP A 97 -21.74 -2.65 -4.63
N LEU A 98 -20.49 -2.80 -4.20
CA LEU A 98 -19.90 -2.10 -3.04
C LEU A 98 -19.44 -0.67 -3.39
N LYS A 99 -19.55 -0.28 -4.66
CA LYS A 99 -19.07 0.97 -5.25
C LYS A 99 -17.57 1.17 -5.07
N ILE A 100 -16.79 0.11 -4.91
CA ILE A 100 -15.33 0.18 -4.75
C ILE A 100 -14.73 0.62 -6.09
N GLU A 101 -13.85 1.62 -6.06
CA GLU A 101 -13.25 2.22 -7.25
C GLU A 101 -11.78 1.81 -7.45
N TRP A 102 -11.22 1.07 -6.49
CA TRP A 102 -9.82 0.64 -6.47
C TRP A 102 -9.72 -0.88 -6.46
N ILE A 103 -8.77 -1.44 -7.21
CA ILE A 103 -8.51 -2.88 -7.29
C ILE A 103 -7.01 -3.16 -7.16
N GLU A 104 -6.67 -4.20 -6.39
CA GLU A 104 -5.30 -4.72 -6.31
C GLU A 104 -5.16 -5.95 -7.22
N VAL A 105 -4.16 -5.95 -8.10
CA VAL A 105 -3.80 -7.07 -8.98
C VAL A 105 -2.46 -7.64 -8.53
N SER A 106 -2.49 -8.78 -7.85
CA SER A 106 -1.32 -9.49 -7.30
C SER A 106 -1.17 -10.90 -7.87
N ASP A 107 -0.01 -11.50 -7.66
CA ASP A 107 0.36 -12.88 -7.98
C ASP A 107 1.14 -13.54 -6.81
N GLY A 108 0.87 -13.07 -5.58
CA GLY A 108 1.65 -13.50 -4.43
C GLY A 108 1.36 -14.94 -4.00
N THR A 109 0.15 -15.44 -4.23
CA THR A 109 -0.31 -16.81 -3.89
C THR A 109 -0.32 -17.72 -5.11
N LEU A 110 -0.81 -17.21 -6.24
CA LEU A 110 -0.79 -17.89 -7.53
C LEU A 110 0.31 -17.35 -8.40
N ASP A 111 1.01 -18.24 -9.08
CA ASP A 111 1.93 -17.85 -10.14
C ASP A 111 1.15 -17.41 -11.39
N ILE A 112 0.92 -16.10 -11.53
CA ILE A 112 0.23 -15.51 -12.68
C ILE A 112 1.29 -14.87 -13.59
N PRO A 113 1.49 -15.37 -14.82
CA PRO A 113 2.49 -14.80 -15.73
C PRO A 113 2.31 -13.30 -15.95
N LEU A 114 3.42 -12.57 -16.06
CA LEU A 114 3.44 -11.12 -16.20
C LEU A 114 2.57 -10.63 -17.38
N GLU A 115 2.63 -11.32 -18.53
CA GLU A 115 1.81 -10.97 -19.70
C GLU A 115 0.32 -11.06 -19.39
N LYS A 116 -0.07 -12.06 -18.60
CA LYS A 116 -1.47 -12.22 -18.17
C LYS A 116 -1.87 -11.15 -17.16
N ARG A 117 -0.97 -10.76 -16.25
CA ARG A 117 -1.19 -9.63 -15.33
C ARG A 117 -1.39 -8.32 -16.10
N ILE A 118 -0.57 -8.06 -17.11
CA ILE A 118 -0.70 -6.88 -17.99
C ILE A 118 -2.04 -6.90 -18.73
N GLU A 119 -2.48 -8.05 -19.25
CA GLU A 119 -3.81 -8.20 -19.86
C GLU A 119 -4.93 -7.84 -18.87
N LEU A 120 -4.88 -8.40 -17.66
CA LEU A 120 -5.86 -8.13 -16.61
C LEU A 120 -5.87 -6.65 -16.21
N ILE A 121 -4.71 -6.03 -16.03
CA ILE A 121 -4.60 -4.59 -15.71
C ILE A 121 -5.20 -3.73 -16.83
N ASN A 122 -4.92 -4.06 -18.10
CA ASN A 122 -5.49 -3.35 -19.23
C ASN A 122 -7.03 -3.42 -19.28
N GLN A 123 -7.61 -4.54 -18.84
CA GLN A 123 -9.06 -4.67 -18.68
C GLN A 123 -9.57 -3.82 -17.50
N MET A 124 -8.91 -3.95 -16.34
CA MET A 124 -9.35 -3.31 -15.09
C MET A 124 -9.22 -1.79 -15.08
N LYS A 125 -8.20 -1.21 -15.72
CA LYS A 125 -7.95 0.25 -15.70
C LYS A 125 -9.07 1.08 -16.34
N SER A 126 -9.94 0.47 -17.12
CA SER A 126 -11.11 1.12 -17.70
C SER A 126 -12.28 1.25 -16.70
N LEU A 127 -12.22 0.51 -15.59
CA LEU A 127 -13.29 0.36 -14.60
C LEU A 127 -12.87 0.82 -13.20
N PHE A 128 -11.58 0.70 -12.86
CA PHE A 128 -11.03 0.94 -11.53
C PHE A 128 -9.68 1.64 -11.63
N HIS A 129 -9.27 2.28 -10.53
CA HIS A 129 -7.88 2.58 -10.25
C HIS A 129 -7.16 1.30 -9.81
N VAL A 130 -6.02 1.01 -10.41
CA VAL A 130 -5.32 -0.27 -10.26
C VAL A 130 -4.04 -0.09 -9.46
N ILE A 131 -3.90 -0.90 -8.41
CA ILE A 131 -2.65 -1.10 -7.69
C ILE A 131 -2.09 -2.46 -8.13
N GLY A 132 -0.91 -2.46 -8.73
CA GLY A 132 -0.15 -3.70 -8.95
C GLY A 132 0.63 -4.06 -7.70
N GLU A 133 0.69 -5.33 -7.32
CA GLU A 133 1.57 -5.80 -6.22
C GLU A 133 2.73 -6.60 -6.79
N VAL A 134 3.97 -6.20 -6.55
CA VAL A 134 5.16 -6.94 -7.01
C VAL A 134 5.83 -7.59 -5.81
N GLY A 135 6.23 -8.85 -5.99
CA GLY A 135 6.90 -9.67 -5.00
C GLY A 135 6.18 -11.00 -4.78
N SER A 136 6.86 -11.93 -4.11
CA SER A 136 6.31 -13.27 -3.84
C SER A 136 6.08 -13.48 -2.36
N LYS A 137 4.96 -14.13 -2.04
CA LYS A 137 4.66 -14.60 -0.69
C LYS A 137 5.41 -15.90 -0.38
N ASP A 138 5.98 -16.59 -1.37
CA ASP A 138 6.84 -17.75 -1.15
C ASP A 138 8.29 -17.33 -0.88
N HIS A 139 8.83 -17.77 0.26
CA HIS A 139 10.24 -17.59 0.65
C HIS A 139 11.23 -18.29 -0.29
N SER A 140 10.78 -19.29 -1.04
CA SER A 140 11.61 -20.05 -1.99
C SER A 140 11.84 -19.30 -3.31
N LYS A 141 10.93 -18.38 -3.67
CA LYS A 141 11.06 -17.56 -4.88
C LYS A 141 11.98 -16.37 -4.62
N VAL A 142 13.20 -16.47 -5.14
CA VAL A 142 14.18 -15.38 -5.12
C VAL A 142 14.11 -14.63 -6.45
N TYR A 143 13.56 -13.42 -6.40
CA TYR A 143 13.57 -12.49 -7.54
C TYR A 143 14.89 -11.73 -7.53
N THR A 144 15.51 -11.61 -8.71
CA THR A 144 16.64 -10.69 -8.93
C THR A 144 16.15 -9.24 -8.93
N ASN A 145 17.02 -8.28 -8.63
CA ASN A 145 16.66 -6.86 -8.68
C ASN A 145 16.13 -6.44 -10.07
N THR A 146 16.72 -6.99 -11.13
CA THR A 146 16.28 -6.74 -12.51
C THR A 146 14.85 -7.20 -12.74
N GLN A 147 14.48 -8.39 -12.28
CA GLN A 147 13.10 -8.90 -12.43
C GLN A 147 12.08 -8.02 -11.70
N TRP A 148 12.40 -7.55 -10.49
CA TRP A 148 11.55 -6.59 -9.78
C TRP A 148 11.34 -5.31 -10.59
N LEU A 149 12.42 -4.74 -11.14
CA LEU A 149 12.34 -3.52 -11.92
C LEU A 149 11.55 -3.69 -13.21
N GLU A 150 11.82 -4.75 -13.96
CA GLU A 150 11.12 -5.08 -15.20
C GLU A 150 9.61 -5.22 -14.94
N GLU A 151 9.24 -5.94 -13.89
CA GLU A 151 7.84 -6.12 -13.52
C GLU A 151 7.19 -4.82 -13.06
N VAL A 152 7.83 -4.05 -12.17
CA VAL A 152 7.32 -2.73 -11.73
C VAL A 152 7.09 -1.81 -12.93
N GLN A 153 8.05 -1.73 -13.85
CA GLN A 153 7.94 -0.90 -15.05
C GLN A 153 6.80 -1.38 -15.96
N ALA A 154 6.74 -2.69 -16.24
CA ALA A 154 5.71 -3.25 -17.10
C ALA A 154 4.29 -3.04 -16.54
N LEU A 155 4.08 -3.17 -15.23
CA LEU A 155 2.78 -2.93 -14.61
C LEU A 155 2.40 -1.43 -14.59
N LEU A 156 3.38 -0.54 -14.39
CA LEU A 156 3.16 0.91 -14.52
C LEU A 156 2.77 1.29 -15.95
N GLU A 157 3.47 0.74 -16.95
CA GLU A 157 3.18 0.95 -18.38
C GLU A 157 1.80 0.38 -18.77
N ALA A 158 1.40 -0.75 -18.18
CA ALA A 158 0.08 -1.33 -18.37
C ALA A 158 -1.04 -0.40 -17.85
N GLY A 159 -0.74 0.48 -16.88
CA GLY A 159 -1.63 1.54 -16.42
C GLY A 159 -1.91 1.54 -14.92
N CYS A 160 -1.12 0.84 -14.10
CA CYS A 160 -1.27 0.92 -12.65
C CYS A 160 -1.05 2.36 -12.12
N GLU A 161 -1.94 2.82 -11.26
CA GLU A 161 -1.80 4.09 -10.54
C GLU A 161 -0.63 4.05 -9.57
N TYR A 162 -0.42 2.91 -8.90
CA TYR A 162 0.68 2.65 -8.00
C TYR A 162 1.14 1.19 -8.10
N ILE A 163 2.38 0.94 -7.70
CA ILE A 163 2.90 -0.39 -7.45
C ILE A 163 3.19 -0.56 -5.96
N MET A 164 2.50 -1.49 -5.32
CA MET A 164 2.82 -1.98 -3.99
C MET A 164 4.00 -2.95 -4.09
N VAL A 165 5.05 -2.71 -3.32
CA VAL A 165 6.17 -3.66 -3.20
C VAL A 165 6.01 -4.47 -1.92
N GLU A 166 5.86 -5.78 -2.07
CA GLU A 166 5.51 -6.71 -0.99
C GLU A 166 6.59 -6.76 0.09
N GLY A 167 6.13 -6.74 1.34
CA GLY A 167 6.92 -6.97 2.54
C GLY A 167 6.33 -8.00 3.49
N ARG A 168 5.09 -8.46 3.20
CA ARG A 168 4.13 -9.11 4.10
C ARG A 168 3.84 -8.31 5.37
N ASP A 169 2.76 -8.68 6.07
CA ASP A 169 2.46 -8.16 7.41
C ASP A 169 3.59 -8.45 8.43
N SER A 170 4.38 -9.51 8.20
CA SER A 170 5.54 -9.82 9.03
C SER A 170 6.74 -8.91 8.78
N GLY A 171 6.85 -8.30 7.60
CA GLY A 171 7.98 -7.43 7.28
C GLY A 171 9.32 -8.16 7.14
N THR A 172 9.31 -9.43 6.72
CA THR A 172 10.49 -10.32 6.70
C THR A 172 10.70 -11.01 5.34
N VAL A 173 10.01 -10.56 4.31
CA VAL A 173 10.13 -11.08 2.93
C VAL A 173 10.12 -9.94 1.91
N GLY A 174 10.27 -10.29 0.63
CA GLY A 174 10.20 -9.34 -0.48
C GLY A 174 11.32 -8.31 -0.40
N ILE A 175 10.96 -7.06 -0.14
CA ILE A 175 11.92 -5.94 0.05
C ILE A 175 12.73 -6.04 1.35
N TYR A 176 12.40 -6.98 2.23
CA TYR A 176 13.12 -7.25 3.46
C TYR A 176 13.95 -8.54 3.38
N GLU A 177 15.07 -8.54 4.09
CA GLU A 177 15.83 -9.72 4.47
C GLU A 177 15.10 -10.50 5.59
N SER A 178 15.51 -11.73 5.85
CA SER A 178 14.92 -12.58 6.89
C SER A 178 15.05 -12.00 8.31
N ASP A 179 16.03 -11.11 8.54
CA ASP A 179 16.22 -10.36 9.79
C ASP A 179 15.41 -9.04 9.87
N GLY A 180 14.57 -8.77 8.86
CA GLY A 180 13.75 -7.56 8.75
C GLY A 180 14.49 -6.32 8.28
N LYS A 181 15.77 -6.42 7.88
CA LYS A 181 16.49 -5.30 7.23
C LYS A 181 16.03 -5.13 5.80
N VAL A 182 16.01 -3.88 5.33
CA VAL A 182 15.63 -3.58 3.94
C VAL A 182 16.76 -3.91 2.98
N LYS A 183 16.41 -4.51 1.83
CA LYS A 183 17.30 -4.76 0.70
C LYS A 183 17.69 -3.46 0.00
N LYS A 184 18.66 -2.73 0.57
CA LYS A 184 19.04 -1.38 0.13
C LYS A 184 19.34 -1.26 -1.37
N HIS A 185 19.99 -2.27 -1.97
CA HIS A 185 20.29 -2.27 -3.41
C HIS A 185 19.01 -2.23 -4.26
N LEU A 186 18.01 -3.05 -3.93
CA LEU A 186 16.71 -3.05 -4.61
C LEU A 186 16.00 -1.70 -4.47
N ILE A 187 16.03 -1.10 -3.28
CA ILE A 187 15.40 0.21 -3.07
C ILE A 187 16.12 1.31 -3.86
N ASN A 188 17.45 1.29 -3.90
CA ASN A 188 18.23 2.23 -4.72
C ASN A 188 17.91 2.08 -6.21
N ASP A 189 17.72 0.85 -6.67
CA ASP A 189 17.29 0.58 -8.04
C ASP A 189 15.91 1.20 -8.33
N PHE A 190 14.93 1.06 -7.41
CA PHE A 190 13.64 1.76 -7.57
C PHE A 190 13.78 3.29 -7.60
N ILE A 191 14.60 3.85 -6.71
CA ILE A 191 14.87 5.30 -6.68
C ILE A 191 15.46 5.78 -8.03
N GLN A 192 16.36 4.98 -8.61
CA GLN A 192 17.08 5.37 -9.82
C GLN A 192 16.26 5.18 -11.10
N TYR A 193 15.46 4.11 -11.18
CA TYR A 193 14.87 3.64 -12.45
C TYR A 193 13.34 3.68 -12.48
N THR A 194 12.68 4.19 -11.44
CA THR A 194 11.21 4.31 -11.39
C THR A 194 10.79 5.66 -10.81
N ASP A 195 9.56 6.11 -11.08
CA ASP A 195 8.99 7.23 -10.33
C ASP A 195 8.63 6.76 -8.93
N ILE A 196 9.48 7.05 -7.96
CA ILE A 196 9.32 6.61 -6.57
C ILE A 196 8.02 7.13 -5.90
N ARG A 197 7.37 8.16 -6.46
CA ARG A 197 6.02 8.62 -6.04
C ARG A 197 4.91 7.65 -6.42
N LYS A 198 5.18 6.72 -7.34
CA LYS A 198 4.29 5.67 -7.79
C LYS A 198 4.48 4.35 -7.05
N ILE A 199 5.51 4.24 -6.21
CA ILE A 199 5.79 3.02 -5.44
C ILE A 199 5.22 3.18 -4.04
N ILE A 200 4.54 2.15 -3.52
CA ILE A 200 4.06 2.05 -2.14
C ILE A 200 4.88 0.95 -1.46
N PHE A 201 5.62 1.33 -0.41
CA PHE A 201 6.43 0.38 0.35
C PHE A 201 5.60 -0.22 1.49
N GLU A 202 5.38 -1.53 1.48
CA GLU A 202 4.76 -2.17 2.65
C GLU A 202 5.69 -2.06 3.86
N ALA A 203 5.23 -1.37 4.90
CA ALA A 203 5.99 -1.07 6.12
C ALA A 203 5.09 -1.26 7.36
N PRO A 204 4.76 -2.51 7.71
CA PRO A 204 3.83 -2.81 8.80
C PRO A 204 4.36 -2.47 10.20
N THR A 205 5.68 -2.28 10.36
CA THR A 205 6.28 -1.95 11.65
C THR A 205 6.81 -0.51 11.70
N PRO A 206 6.79 0.14 12.88
CA PRO A 206 7.36 1.48 13.06
C PRO A 206 8.82 1.59 12.64
N LYS A 207 9.61 0.54 12.84
CA LYS A 207 11.03 0.50 12.43
C LYS A 207 11.18 0.63 10.92
N GLN A 208 10.33 -0.05 10.15
CA GLN A 208 10.36 -0.01 8.69
C GLN A 208 9.82 1.32 8.15
N GLN A 209 8.75 1.84 8.76
CA GLN A 209 8.20 3.15 8.44
C GLN A 209 9.28 4.23 8.55
N MET A 210 9.97 4.28 9.69
CA MET A 210 11.06 5.24 9.91
C MET A 210 12.26 5.03 8.99
N PHE A 211 12.57 3.79 8.60
CA PHE A 211 13.61 3.54 7.60
C PHE A 211 13.30 4.26 6.29
N PHE A 212 12.09 4.06 5.76
CA PHE A 212 11.67 4.68 4.50
C PHE A 212 11.51 6.19 4.63
N ILE A 213 11.01 6.68 5.77
CA ILE A 213 10.91 8.12 6.03
C ILE A 213 12.29 8.78 6.04
N ASN A 214 13.29 8.19 6.72
CA ASN A 214 14.64 8.74 6.74
C ASN A 214 15.35 8.65 5.38
N LEU A 215 15.06 7.60 4.60
CA LEU A 215 15.67 7.40 3.28
C LEU A 215 15.06 8.31 2.20
N LEU A 216 13.73 8.35 2.12
CA LEU A 216 12.99 8.96 1.02
C LEU A 216 12.33 10.29 1.40
N GLY A 217 12.12 10.53 2.69
CA GLY A 217 11.51 11.75 3.23
C GLY A 217 10.11 11.53 3.81
N PRO A 218 9.54 12.57 4.44
CA PRO A 218 8.27 12.50 5.17
C PRO A 218 7.07 12.22 4.25
N ASN A 219 7.23 12.39 2.94
CA ASN A 219 6.21 12.14 1.92
C ASN A 219 6.45 10.86 1.12
N VAL A 220 7.14 9.86 1.69
CA VAL A 220 7.15 8.50 1.14
C VAL A 220 5.78 7.83 1.24
N ASN A 221 5.37 7.05 0.24
CA ASN A 221 4.16 6.24 0.28
C ASN A 221 4.40 4.96 1.11
N LEU A 222 3.54 4.69 2.08
CA LEU A 222 3.67 3.50 2.93
C LEU A 222 2.38 2.69 2.93
N GLY A 223 2.52 1.37 2.81
CA GLY A 223 1.44 0.40 2.85
C GLY A 223 1.52 -0.55 4.04
N ASN A 224 0.46 -1.34 4.23
CA ASN A 224 0.27 -2.21 5.40
C ASN A 224 0.41 -1.51 6.74
N VAL A 225 0.09 -0.21 6.83
CA VAL A 225 0.12 0.51 8.09
C VAL A 225 -1.02 0.01 8.98
N LYS A 226 -0.71 -0.33 10.23
CA LYS A 226 -1.73 -0.76 11.19
C LYS A 226 -2.61 0.43 11.58
N PRO A 227 -3.94 0.28 11.64
CA PRO A 227 -4.82 1.38 12.01
C PRO A 227 -4.55 1.96 13.41
N GLN A 228 -3.98 1.17 14.33
CA GLN A 228 -3.58 1.69 15.64
C GLN A 228 -2.33 2.58 15.59
N ASP A 229 -1.52 2.47 14.53
CA ASP A 229 -0.23 3.16 14.40
C ASP A 229 -0.34 4.49 13.62
N ILE A 230 -1.52 4.90 13.16
CA ILE A 230 -1.69 6.05 12.26
C ILE A 230 -1.11 7.35 12.86
N LEU A 231 -1.48 7.67 14.11
CA LEU A 231 -0.97 8.88 14.77
C LEU A 231 0.54 8.80 15.00
N MET A 232 1.04 7.62 15.36
CA MET A 232 2.47 7.39 15.54
C MET A 232 3.23 7.56 14.21
N LEU A 233 2.68 7.09 13.09
CA LEU A 233 3.27 7.30 11.78
C LEU A 233 3.31 8.79 11.42
N GLU A 234 2.23 9.55 11.65
CA GLU A 234 2.26 10.98 11.34
C GLU A 234 3.24 11.74 12.25
N ALA A 235 3.41 11.34 13.50
CA ALA A 235 4.45 11.87 14.38
C ALA A 235 5.87 11.58 13.83
N GLN A 236 6.11 10.36 13.31
CA GLN A 236 7.38 10.01 12.65
C GLN A 236 7.62 10.89 11.41
N ARG A 237 6.61 11.04 10.55
CA ARG A 237 6.69 11.89 9.34
C ARG A 237 6.90 13.37 9.68
N SER A 238 6.45 13.81 10.85
CA SER A 238 6.61 15.18 11.32
C SER A 238 7.93 15.43 12.07
N GLY A 239 8.83 14.44 12.15
CA GLY A 239 10.06 14.58 12.92
C GLY A 239 9.87 14.59 14.45
N LEU A 240 8.69 14.18 14.94
CA LEU A 240 8.34 14.23 16.36
C LEU A 240 8.64 12.92 17.12
N ARG A 241 9.51 12.09 16.55
CA ARG A 241 10.00 10.86 17.17
C ARG A 241 11.53 10.86 17.13
N SER A 242 12.17 10.31 18.16
CA SER A 242 13.63 10.36 18.33
C SER A 242 14.43 9.95 17.08
N GLU A 243 13.99 8.92 16.38
CA GLU A 243 14.70 8.36 15.22
C GLU A 243 14.46 9.13 13.91
N THR A 244 13.52 10.08 13.90
CA THR A 244 13.21 10.97 12.77
C THR A 244 13.41 12.44 13.15
N PHE A 245 14.03 12.72 14.29
CA PHE A 245 14.06 14.05 14.92
C PHE A 245 14.75 15.14 14.07
N PHE A 246 15.70 14.75 13.22
CA PHE A 246 16.50 15.66 12.38
C PHE A 246 16.10 15.60 10.90
N LEU A 247 14.85 15.26 10.59
CA LEU A 247 14.38 15.16 9.22
C LEU A 247 14.49 16.50 8.47
N GLU A 248 14.31 17.64 9.15
CA GLU A 248 14.43 18.98 8.56
C GLU A 248 15.86 19.31 8.09
N GLU A 249 16.86 18.66 8.68
CA GLU A 249 18.28 18.86 8.34
C GLU A 249 18.76 17.88 7.26
N THR A 250 17.96 16.85 6.95
CA THR A 250 18.34 15.77 6.05
C THR A 250 17.87 16.08 4.63
N LYS A 251 18.77 15.98 3.64
CA LYS A 251 18.38 15.98 2.22
C LYS A 251 17.67 14.66 1.89
N CYS A 252 16.35 14.67 1.94
CA CYS A 252 15.53 13.57 1.48
C CYS A 252 15.04 13.80 0.04
N LEU A 253 14.68 12.74 -0.68
CA LEU A 253 14.12 12.86 -2.04
C LEU A 253 12.79 13.63 -2.08
N PHE A 254 12.03 13.60 -0.98
CA PHE A 254 10.74 14.26 -0.83
C PHE A 254 10.67 15.28 0.32
N SER A 255 11.80 15.90 0.67
CA SER A 255 11.86 17.03 1.63
C SER A 255 11.12 18.26 1.12
#